data_AF-A0ABC8WWP1-F1
#
_entry.id   AF-A0ABC8WWP1-F1
#
_cell.length_a   1.000
_cell.length_b   1.000
_cell.length_c   1.000
_cell.angle_alpha   90.00
_cell.angle_beta   90.00
_cell.angle_gamma   90.00
#
_symmetry.space_group_name_H-M   'P 1'
#
loop_
_entity.id
_entity.type
_entity.pdbx_description
1 polymer ?
#
loop_
_entity_poly.entity_id
_entity_poly.type
_entity_poly.pdbx_seq_one_letter_code
_entity_poly.pdbx_strand_id
1 'polypeptide(L)'
;MLPSWQQRSRIRAKVATGGNQQLRPFNVERRRSNEDSTFFHPSIWGDFFLHYKNTTTPAQQILMEEQAKRLKKEVAKVVSNSSNCSLLQRMHIIYALERLCLDYHFEEEINCVIAQISKVDISNYDLHTVALWFYLLRSHRQKVSADVFAAFKDEEGRFSRHNPRDLLSLYNAAHLRMHGEKILDEAISFTKSELQSLVPDLAQQDGPFAREIIRALDIPIPRRVRIYEAKFYISIYEEDTTVDRMIIEFAKLNSNLIQNQHQQELKILTRWWKNLNLQANFSFSRDRIVENYFWMVGAYFEPSYSRARVILTMVMATAVILDDFYDAYATSEECELFTKCIECWDRKAAKNLPENMKLVLGQILDNFETIKQNLAAHEKYQVSYLRNIIVDVVRAYNTEVKWRDEKYVPKTVEEHLQVSARSGACHLLSCASFVGMRDIRKESFDWVSSMPTMVHALCLILRLSDDLEESYEEGEMPLDVASAIDSCMKEHKISMESARRKVKDQIEESWKDVNEEWLNPDHAQPKELLERIFNLTRTMEYMYKQEDALTTSHAVKGTISSLFVESFTII
;
A
#
# COMPACT_ATOMS: atom_id res chain seq x y z
N MET A 1 -19.76 -4.11 25.15
CA MET A 1 -18.96 -5.28 25.56
C MET A 1 -17.54 -5.05 25.09
N LEU A 2 -16.62 -4.78 26.02
CA LEU A 2 -15.21 -4.52 25.75
C LEU A 2 -14.48 -5.83 25.39
N PRO A 3 -13.61 -5.89 24.37
CA PRO A 3 -12.64 -6.96 24.24
C PRO A 3 -11.34 -6.59 24.96
N SER A 4 -10.92 -7.49 25.84
CA SER A 4 -9.64 -7.51 26.54
C SER A 4 -8.47 -7.64 25.56
N TRP A 5 -7.66 -6.59 25.46
CA TRP A 5 -6.33 -6.64 24.85
C TRP A 5 -5.38 -7.39 25.79
N GLN A 6 -5.32 -8.72 25.67
CA GLN A 6 -4.22 -9.58 26.11
C GLN A 6 -4.58 -11.05 25.84
N GLN A 7 -4.32 -11.56 24.63
CA GLN A 7 -3.74 -12.91 24.46
C GLN A 7 -3.34 -13.17 23.01
N ARG A 8 -2.04 -13.48 22.88
CA ARG A 8 -1.31 -13.91 21.71
C ARG A 8 -1.92 -15.15 21.05
N SER A 9 -1.96 -15.19 19.72
CA SER A 9 -1.92 -16.44 18.96
C SER A 9 -0.61 -16.49 18.14
N ARG A 10 0.42 -17.04 18.78
CA ARG A 10 1.67 -17.44 18.12
C ARG A 10 1.42 -18.75 17.39
N ILE A 11 1.58 -18.79 16.06
CA ILE A 11 1.90 -20.04 15.38
C ILE A 11 3.43 -20.08 15.28
N ARG A 12 4.07 -20.60 16.33
CA ARG A 12 5.43 -21.13 16.26
C ARG A 12 5.31 -22.64 16.40
N ALA A 13 5.86 -23.38 15.44
CA ALA A 13 6.03 -24.82 15.56
C ALA A 13 6.90 -25.11 16.80
N LYS A 14 6.28 -25.57 17.89
CA LYS A 14 7.00 -26.13 19.02
C LYS A 14 7.56 -27.48 18.60
N VAL A 15 8.86 -27.55 18.33
CA VAL A 15 9.58 -28.82 18.42
C VAL A 15 9.64 -29.18 19.91
N ALA A 16 9.01 -30.29 20.28
CA ALA A 16 8.97 -30.78 21.65
C ALA A 16 10.40 -31.03 22.17
N THR A 17 10.74 -30.40 23.30
CA THR A 17 11.98 -30.62 24.03
C THR A 17 11.95 -31.98 24.72
N GLY A 18 12.85 -32.87 24.32
CA GLY A 18 13.11 -34.13 25.01
C GLY A 18 14.44 -34.74 24.58
N GLY A 19 15.48 -34.52 25.37
CA GLY A 19 16.72 -35.32 25.37
C GLY A 19 17.87 -34.81 24.50
N ASN A 20 19.04 -34.65 25.13
CA ASN A 20 20.35 -34.38 24.55
C ASN A 20 20.57 -35.00 23.16
N GLN A 21 20.58 -34.17 22.12
CA GLN A 21 21.22 -34.49 20.85
C GLN A 21 21.94 -33.25 20.30
N GLN A 22 23.21 -33.45 19.94
CA GLN A 22 24.05 -32.48 19.24
C GLN A 22 23.28 -31.81 18.09
N LEU A 23 23.30 -30.47 18.06
CA LEU A 23 22.75 -29.63 16.99
C LEU A 23 23.38 -30.03 15.64
N ARG A 24 22.61 -30.76 14.82
CA ARG A 24 22.95 -31.06 13.42
C ARG A 24 22.27 -30.04 12.48
N PRO A 25 22.79 -29.86 11.25
CA PRO A 25 22.35 -28.81 10.33
C PRO A 25 20.85 -28.88 10.03
N PHE A 26 20.20 -27.72 9.93
CA PHE A 26 18.82 -27.57 9.46
C PHE A 26 18.77 -27.93 7.96
N ASN A 27 18.44 -29.18 7.64
CA ASN A 27 18.55 -29.72 6.28
C ASN A 27 17.27 -29.42 5.44
N VAL A 28 17.44 -28.93 4.21
CA VAL A 28 16.36 -28.66 3.23
C VAL A 28 15.58 -29.94 2.86
N GLU A 29 16.19 -31.12 3.01
CA GLU A 29 15.49 -32.41 2.89
C GLU A 29 14.29 -32.52 3.84
N ARG A 30 14.34 -31.86 5.01
CA ARG A 30 13.22 -31.80 5.96
C ARG A 30 12.07 -30.91 5.49
N ARG A 31 12.33 -29.95 4.58
CA ARG A 31 11.31 -29.06 3.98
C ARG A 31 10.50 -29.80 2.90
N ARG A 32 11.12 -30.71 2.15
CA ARG A 32 10.43 -31.59 1.19
C ARG A 32 9.77 -32.81 1.84
N SER A 33 10.35 -33.35 2.92
CA SER A 33 9.86 -34.59 3.55
C SER A 33 8.58 -34.45 4.39
N ASN A 34 8.11 -33.22 4.64
CA ASN A 34 6.80 -32.97 5.23
C ASN A 34 5.77 -32.72 4.11
N GLU A 35 5.42 -33.76 3.35
CA GLU A 35 4.38 -33.68 2.31
C GLU A 35 2.98 -33.31 2.89
N ASP A 36 2.80 -33.35 4.21
CA ASP A 36 1.52 -33.11 4.91
C ASP A 36 1.43 -31.80 5.73
N SER A 37 2.44 -30.91 5.71
CA SER A 37 2.34 -29.62 6.43
C SER A 37 2.54 -28.43 5.51
N THR A 38 1.45 -27.81 5.05
CA THR A 38 1.49 -26.50 4.39
C THR A 38 2.04 -25.47 5.39
N PHE A 39 3.18 -24.84 5.07
CA PHE A 39 3.79 -23.80 5.90
C PHE A 39 2.87 -22.59 6.10
N PHE A 40 2.04 -22.31 5.10
CA PHE A 40 1.09 -21.21 5.09
C PHE A 40 -0.35 -21.69 5.33
N HIS A 41 -1.16 -20.86 5.97
CA HIS A 41 -2.58 -21.15 6.09
C HIS A 41 -3.28 -21.05 4.72
N PRO A 42 -4.31 -21.88 4.46
CA PRO A 42 -5.06 -21.83 3.20
C PRO A 42 -5.77 -20.49 3.01
N SER A 43 -6.18 -20.18 1.78
CA SER A 43 -6.99 -18.99 1.51
C SER A 43 -8.24 -18.97 2.40
N ILE A 44 -8.47 -17.83 3.05
CA ILE A 44 -9.67 -17.60 3.88
C ILE A 44 -10.93 -17.36 3.04
N TRP A 45 -10.78 -17.22 1.72
CA TRP A 45 -11.85 -16.94 0.77
C TRP A 45 -12.19 -18.16 -0.10
N GLY A 46 -11.25 -19.06 -0.35
CA GLY A 46 -11.42 -20.20 -1.25
C GLY A 46 -12.06 -19.78 -2.58
N ASP A 47 -13.13 -20.45 -2.99
CA ASP A 47 -13.88 -20.14 -4.21
C ASP A 47 -14.98 -19.08 -4.04
N PHE A 48 -15.03 -18.36 -2.91
CA PHE A 48 -16.12 -17.43 -2.58
C PHE A 48 -16.44 -16.46 -3.73
N PHE A 49 -15.43 -15.74 -4.25
CA PHE A 49 -15.63 -14.74 -5.31
C PHE A 49 -15.93 -15.32 -6.71
N LEU A 50 -15.75 -16.63 -6.93
CA LEU A 50 -16.21 -17.30 -8.16
C LEU A 50 -17.72 -17.47 -8.20
N HIS A 51 -18.28 -17.81 -7.04
CA HIS A 51 -19.69 -18.14 -6.86
C HIS A 51 -20.50 -16.97 -6.31
N TYR A 52 -19.82 -15.94 -5.78
CA TYR A 52 -20.45 -14.74 -5.27
C TYR A 52 -21.30 -14.09 -6.37
N LYS A 53 -22.59 -13.96 -6.09
CA LYS A 53 -23.54 -13.22 -6.91
C LYS A 53 -23.97 -12.03 -6.09
N ASN A 54 -23.63 -10.84 -6.57
CA ASN A 54 -24.18 -9.63 -6.02
C ASN A 54 -25.70 -9.68 -6.11
N THR A 55 -26.38 -9.23 -5.05
CA THR A 55 -27.84 -9.14 -4.99
C THR A 55 -28.41 -8.08 -5.95
N THR A 56 -27.58 -7.16 -6.44
CA THR A 56 -27.97 -6.15 -7.41
C THR A 56 -28.28 -6.78 -8.76
N THR A 57 -29.54 -6.70 -9.17
CA THR A 57 -30.00 -7.12 -10.51
C THR A 57 -29.50 -6.17 -11.60
N PRO A 58 -29.42 -6.61 -12.87
CA PRO A 58 -29.07 -5.71 -13.98
C PRO A 58 -29.96 -4.48 -14.09
N ALA A 59 -31.26 -4.60 -13.77
CA ALA A 59 -32.18 -3.46 -13.74
C ALA A 59 -31.83 -2.46 -12.62
N GLN A 60 -31.52 -2.96 -11.41
CA GLN A 60 -31.07 -2.10 -10.31
C GLN A 60 -29.73 -1.43 -10.62
N GLN A 61 -28.81 -2.14 -11.29
CA GLN A 61 -27.54 -1.56 -11.74
C GLN A 61 -27.76 -0.36 -12.67
N ILE A 62 -28.66 -0.47 -13.65
CA ILE A 62 -29.00 0.63 -14.56
C ILE A 62 -29.59 1.82 -13.78
N LEU A 63 -30.52 1.56 -12.87
CA LEU A 63 -31.12 2.60 -12.02
C LEU A 63 -30.07 3.31 -11.15
N MET A 64 -29.15 2.55 -10.55
CA MET A 64 -28.03 3.08 -9.79
C MET A 64 -27.14 3.97 -10.65
N GLU A 65 -26.80 3.56 -11.86
CA GLU A 65 -25.99 4.36 -12.79
C GLU A 65 -26.70 5.64 -13.24
N GLU A 66 -28.01 5.58 -13.49
CA GLU A 66 -28.82 6.77 -13.84
C GLU A 66 -28.90 7.75 -12.67
N GLN A 67 -29.14 7.27 -11.46
CA GLN A 67 -29.15 8.09 -10.25
C GLN A 67 -27.78 8.70 -9.97
N ALA A 68 -26.69 7.94 -10.16
CA ALA A 68 -25.33 8.42 -10.00
C ALA A 68 -25.03 9.54 -11.01
N LYS A 69 -25.48 9.41 -12.27
CA LYS A 69 -25.35 10.48 -13.27
C LYS A 69 -26.11 11.75 -12.88
N ARG A 70 -27.29 11.63 -12.25
CA ARG A 70 -28.05 12.79 -11.74
C ARG A 70 -27.32 13.44 -10.57
N LEU A 71 -26.97 12.67 -9.55
CA LEU A 71 -26.28 13.16 -8.36
C LEU A 71 -24.93 13.79 -8.70
N LYS A 72 -24.16 13.19 -9.62
CA LYS A 72 -22.92 13.77 -10.13
C LYS A 72 -23.13 15.20 -10.64
N LYS A 73 -24.19 15.46 -11.42
CA LYS A 73 -24.49 16.80 -11.93
C LYS A 73 -24.85 17.78 -10.82
N GLU A 74 -25.60 17.35 -9.81
CA GLU A 74 -25.96 18.22 -8.69
C GLU A 74 -24.75 18.53 -7.80
N VAL A 75 -23.92 17.53 -7.49
CA VAL A 75 -22.67 17.73 -6.73
C VAL A 75 -21.70 18.63 -7.49
N ALA A 76 -21.59 18.51 -8.83
CA ALA A 76 -20.78 19.43 -9.63
C ALA A 76 -21.22 20.90 -9.48
N LYS A 77 -22.54 21.16 -9.35
CA LYS A 77 -23.06 22.51 -9.05
C LYS A 77 -22.66 22.96 -7.65
N VAL A 78 -22.70 22.07 -6.65
CA VAL A 78 -22.26 22.38 -5.28
C VAL A 78 -20.79 22.80 -5.28
N VAL A 79 -19.92 22.06 -5.97
CA VAL A 79 -18.49 22.39 -6.08
C VAL A 79 -18.29 23.72 -6.81
N SER A 80 -18.98 23.94 -7.93
CA SER A 80 -18.87 25.18 -8.71
C SER A 80 -19.36 26.42 -7.94
N ASN A 81 -20.48 26.29 -7.23
CA ASN A 81 -21.09 27.36 -6.43
C ASN A 81 -20.33 27.61 -5.11
N SER A 82 -19.40 26.73 -4.73
CA SER A 82 -18.59 26.89 -3.52
C SER A 82 -17.78 28.19 -3.51
N SER A 83 -17.52 28.79 -4.68
CA SER A 83 -16.90 30.12 -4.80
C SER A 83 -17.61 31.22 -3.99
N ASN A 84 -18.91 31.07 -3.71
CA ASN A 84 -19.70 31.99 -2.87
C ASN A 84 -19.65 31.67 -1.36
N CYS A 85 -19.03 30.55 -0.97
CA CYS A 85 -18.90 30.10 0.40
C CYS A 85 -17.62 30.64 1.07
N SER A 86 -17.51 30.49 2.38
CA SER A 86 -16.27 30.80 3.09
C SER A 86 -15.12 29.91 2.60
N LEU A 87 -13.87 30.38 2.75
CA LEU A 87 -12.68 29.60 2.39
C LEU A 87 -12.70 28.20 3.03
N LEU A 88 -13.02 28.14 4.33
CA LEU A 88 -13.07 26.89 5.08
C LEU A 88 -14.12 25.92 4.51
N GLN A 89 -15.32 26.41 4.19
CA GLN A 89 -16.38 25.58 3.59
C GLN A 89 -15.96 25.02 2.22
N ARG A 90 -15.29 25.83 1.39
CA ARG A 90 -14.77 25.39 0.09
C ARG A 90 -13.77 24.26 0.23
N MET A 91 -12.83 24.40 1.17
CA MET A 91 -11.83 23.39 1.46
C MET A 91 -12.45 22.11 2.01
N HIS A 92 -13.45 22.21 2.88
CA HIS A 92 -14.17 21.04 3.39
C HIS A 92 -14.89 20.26 2.31
N ILE A 93 -15.47 20.92 1.30
CA ILE A 93 -16.09 20.22 0.16
C ILE A 93 -15.05 19.39 -0.59
N ILE A 94 -13.91 19.96 -0.95
CA ILE A 94 -12.84 19.23 -1.65
C ILE A 94 -12.34 18.06 -0.78
N TYR A 95 -12.03 18.36 0.48
CA TYR A 95 -11.57 17.38 1.45
C TYR A 95 -12.55 16.21 1.61
N ALA A 96 -13.85 16.50 1.68
CA ALA A 96 -14.88 15.48 1.75
C ALA A 96 -14.96 14.64 0.47
N LEU A 97 -14.95 15.27 -0.72
CA LEU A 97 -14.97 14.55 -1.99
C LEU A 97 -13.79 13.59 -2.13
N GLU A 98 -12.60 14.02 -1.69
CA GLU A 98 -11.42 13.16 -1.70
C GLU A 98 -11.56 11.99 -0.72
N ARG A 99 -11.94 12.25 0.53
CA ARG A 99 -12.07 11.18 1.52
C ARG A 99 -13.22 10.21 1.22
N LEU A 100 -14.23 10.66 0.47
CA LEU A 100 -15.35 9.84 -0.03
C LEU A 100 -15.05 9.14 -1.36
N CYS A 101 -13.84 9.31 -1.92
CA CYS A 101 -13.45 8.73 -3.22
C CYS A 101 -14.38 9.14 -4.38
N LEU A 102 -14.79 10.41 -4.38
CA LEU A 102 -15.65 11.04 -5.39
C LEU A 102 -14.92 12.03 -6.29
N ASP A 103 -13.74 12.49 -5.89
CA ASP A 103 -12.90 13.47 -6.56
C ASP A 103 -12.58 13.15 -8.02
N TYR A 104 -12.38 11.88 -8.39
CA TYR A 104 -12.12 11.48 -9.78
C TYR A 104 -13.29 11.81 -10.73
N HIS A 105 -14.48 12.13 -10.20
CA HIS A 105 -15.60 12.62 -11.00
C HIS A 105 -15.54 14.12 -11.29
N PHE A 106 -14.72 14.88 -10.56
CA PHE A 106 -14.74 16.33 -10.45
C PHE A 106 -13.34 16.95 -10.54
N GLU A 107 -12.40 16.29 -11.22
CA GLU A 107 -11.00 16.73 -11.28
C GLU A 107 -10.86 18.17 -11.80
N GLU A 108 -11.63 18.54 -12.83
CA GLU A 108 -11.62 19.89 -13.40
C GLU A 108 -12.15 20.93 -12.40
N GLU A 109 -13.28 20.66 -11.76
CA GLU A 109 -13.88 21.56 -10.77
C GLU A 109 -12.97 21.70 -9.54
N ILE A 110 -12.39 20.60 -9.04
CA ILE A 110 -11.46 20.61 -7.91
C ILE A 110 -10.20 21.40 -8.26
N ASN A 111 -9.59 21.16 -9.41
CA ASN A 111 -8.40 21.90 -9.85
C ASN A 111 -8.67 23.42 -9.94
N CYS A 112 -9.85 23.81 -10.42
CA CYS A 112 -10.27 25.22 -10.47
C CYS A 112 -10.37 25.82 -9.06
N VAL A 113 -11.01 25.11 -8.11
CA VAL A 113 -11.17 25.59 -6.74
C VAL A 113 -9.81 25.66 -6.01
N ILE A 114 -8.94 24.66 -6.20
CA ILE A 114 -7.57 24.64 -5.66
C ILE A 114 -6.75 25.83 -6.18
N ALA A 115 -6.84 26.15 -7.47
CA ALA A 115 -6.15 27.32 -8.07
C ALA A 115 -6.66 28.68 -7.54
N GLN A 116 -7.87 28.72 -6.99
CA GLN A 116 -8.41 29.92 -6.32
C GLN A 116 -7.95 29.97 -4.86
N ILE A 117 -8.01 28.84 -4.14
CA ILE A 117 -7.56 28.71 -2.74
C ILE A 117 -6.08 29.09 -2.60
N SER A 118 -5.26 28.76 -3.59
CA SER A 118 -3.82 29.04 -3.58
C SER A 118 -3.45 30.52 -3.60
N LYS A 119 -4.39 31.38 -4.00
CA LYS A 119 -4.19 32.84 -4.09
C LYS A 119 -4.67 33.59 -2.85
N VAL A 120 -5.23 32.88 -1.87
CA VAL A 120 -5.80 33.51 -0.67
C VAL A 120 -4.68 33.83 0.34
N ASP A 121 -4.74 35.02 0.91
CA ASP A 121 -3.90 35.38 2.06
C ASP A 121 -4.42 34.70 3.32
N ILE A 122 -3.60 33.81 3.88
CA ILE A 122 -3.92 32.97 5.02
C ILE A 122 -3.49 33.57 6.38
N SER A 123 -2.88 34.76 6.39
CA SER A 123 -2.22 35.34 7.58
C SER A 123 -3.14 35.57 8.78
N ASN A 124 -4.45 35.75 8.57
CA ASN A 124 -5.43 36.06 9.62
C ASN A 124 -6.37 34.88 9.94
N TYR A 125 -6.05 33.67 9.48
CA TYR A 125 -6.89 32.49 9.70
C TYR A 125 -6.40 31.66 10.89
N ASP A 126 -7.31 30.88 11.48
CA ASP A 126 -7.02 29.95 12.56
C ASP A 126 -6.20 28.74 12.09
N LEU A 127 -5.60 28.02 13.05
CA LEU A 127 -4.70 26.89 12.77
C LEU A 127 -5.39 25.77 11.97
N HIS A 128 -6.65 25.44 12.25
CA HIS A 128 -7.36 24.41 11.51
C HIS A 128 -7.52 24.80 10.04
N THR A 129 -7.92 26.05 9.77
CA THR A 129 -8.05 26.57 8.40
C THR A 129 -6.69 26.59 7.67
N VAL A 130 -5.62 27.07 8.31
CA VAL A 130 -4.26 27.10 7.70
C VAL A 130 -3.73 25.70 7.44
N ALA A 131 -3.92 24.77 8.38
CA ALA A 131 -3.47 23.38 8.21
C ALA A 131 -4.23 22.66 7.09
N LEU A 132 -5.55 22.87 6.97
CA LEU A 132 -6.33 22.29 5.87
C LEU A 132 -5.94 22.90 4.51
N TRP A 133 -5.71 24.21 4.46
CA TRP A 133 -5.19 24.89 3.27
C TRP A 133 -3.86 24.29 2.82
N PHE A 134 -2.90 24.17 3.76
CA PHE A 134 -1.59 23.59 3.50
C PHE A 134 -1.69 22.14 3.01
N TYR A 135 -2.50 21.32 3.69
CA TYR A 135 -2.74 19.92 3.32
C TYR A 135 -3.29 19.79 1.89
N LEU A 136 -4.34 20.55 1.56
CA LEU A 136 -4.99 20.46 0.25
C LEU A 136 -4.04 20.93 -0.86
N LEU A 137 -3.36 22.05 -0.68
CA LEU A 137 -2.45 22.56 -1.71
C LEU A 137 -1.31 21.58 -1.97
N ARG A 138 -0.66 21.04 -0.93
CA ARG A 138 0.39 20.03 -1.11
C ARG A 138 -0.13 18.71 -1.67
N SER A 139 -1.31 18.26 -1.25
CA SER A 139 -1.96 17.09 -1.82
C SER A 139 -2.28 17.28 -3.31
N HIS A 140 -2.45 18.52 -3.77
CA HIS A 140 -2.60 18.89 -5.19
C HIS A 140 -1.32 19.40 -5.85
N ARG A 141 -0.16 18.98 -5.33
CA ARG A 141 1.18 19.27 -5.89
C ARG A 141 1.56 20.76 -5.93
N GLN A 142 0.91 21.60 -5.14
CA GLN A 142 1.29 22.99 -4.97
C GLN A 142 2.24 23.14 -3.79
N LYS A 143 3.46 23.56 -4.11
CA LYS A 143 4.49 23.81 -3.11
C LYS A 143 4.20 25.12 -2.37
N VAL A 144 3.78 25.02 -1.12
CA VAL A 144 3.57 26.14 -0.19
C VAL A 144 4.54 26.05 0.99
N SER A 145 5.01 27.20 1.50
CA SER A 145 6.00 27.22 2.57
C SER A 145 5.42 26.70 3.88
N ALA A 146 6.20 25.89 4.60
CA ALA A 146 5.88 25.45 5.96
C ALA A 146 5.97 26.59 6.99
N ASP A 147 6.61 27.72 6.64
CA ASP A 147 6.78 28.87 7.53
C ASP A 147 5.45 29.53 7.94
N VAL A 148 4.36 29.24 7.21
CA VAL A 148 3.00 29.65 7.59
C VAL A 148 2.65 29.18 9.01
N PHE A 149 3.25 28.09 9.48
CA PHE A 149 3.01 27.57 10.82
C PHE A 149 3.80 28.30 11.92
N ALA A 150 4.76 29.16 11.57
CA ALA A 150 5.51 29.94 12.54
C ALA A 150 4.61 30.91 13.33
N ALA A 151 3.50 31.34 12.73
CA ALA A 151 2.49 32.19 13.39
C ALA A 151 1.78 31.50 14.56
N PHE A 152 1.89 30.18 14.70
CA PHE A 152 1.25 29.39 15.78
C PHE A 152 2.25 28.92 16.84
N LYS A 153 3.43 29.55 16.87
CA LYS A 153 4.45 29.33 17.89
C LYS A 153 4.45 30.46 18.92
N ASP A 154 4.76 30.12 20.16
CA ASP A 154 4.98 31.07 21.25
C ASP A 154 6.31 31.83 21.08
N GLU A 155 6.57 32.78 21.99
CA GLU A 155 7.81 33.58 21.99
C GLU A 155 9.07 32.72 22.20
N GLU A 156 8.93 31.52 22.80
CA GLU A 156 10.00 30.54 22.94
C GLU A 156 10.16 29.63 21.71
N GLY A 157 9.35 29.83 20.65
CA GLY A 157 9.40 29.08 19.40
C GLY A 157 8.72 27.70 19.45
N ARG A 158 7.86 27.45 20.44
CA ARG A 158 7.14 26.18 20.63
C ARG A 158 5.69 26.30 20.20
N PHE A 159 5.11 25.21 19.71
CA PHE A 159 3.68 25.18 19.42
C PHE A 159 2.87 25.24 20.72
N SER A 160 1.85 26.09 20.76
CA SER A 160 0.95 26.21 21.91
C SER A 160 -0.17 25.15 21.89
N ARG A 161 -0.79 24.90 23.04
CA ARG A 161 -1.97 24.03 23.10
C ARG A 161 -3.13 24.62 22.33
N HIS A 162 -3.57 23.90 21.31
CA HIS A 162 -4.80 24.20 20.58
C HIS A 162 -5.91 23.20 20.95
N ASN A 163 -7.12 23.48 20.47
CA ASN A 163 -8.20 22.51 20.60
C ASN A 163 -7.83 21.21 19.82
N PRO A 164 -8.44 20.06 20.17
CA PRO A 164 -8.10 18.78 19.53
C PRO A 164 -8.24 18.76 18.00
N ARG A 165 -9.16 19.55 17.42
CA ARG A 165 -9.39 19.60 15.97
C ARG A 165 -8.22 20.29 15.27
N ASP A 166 -7.74 21.40 15.81
CA ASP A 166 -6.57 22.11 15.29
C ASP A 166 -5.33 21.22 15.33
N LEU A 167 -5.12 20.50 16.45
CA LEU A 167 -4.01 19.57 16.62
C LEU A 167 -4.05 18.44 15.59
N LEU A 168 -5.23 17.85 15.35
CA LEU A 168 -5.41 16.79 14.34
C LEU A 168 -5.15 17.32 12.93
N SER A 169 -5.59 18.54 12.61
CA SER A 169 -5.36 19.14 11.30
C SER A 169 -3.88 19.44 11.08
N LEU A 170 -3.19 20.03 12.06
CA LEU A 170 -1.75 20.27 11.98
C LEU A 170 -0.96 18.96 11.89
N TYR A 171 -1.31 17.95 12.70
CA TYR A 171 -0.70 16.63 12.64
C TYR A 171 -0.77 16.05 11.22
N ASN A 172 -1.96 16.02 10.61
CA ASN A 172 -2.11 15.48 9.26
C ASN A 172 -1.39 16.32 8.20
N ALA A 173 -1.48 17.65 8.28
CA ALA A 173 -0.80 18.55 7.35
C ALA A 173 0.73 18.39 7.39
N ALA A 174 1.31 18.26 8.58
CA ALA A 174 2.75 18.15 8.77
C ALA A 174 3.35 16.86 8.21
N HIS A 175 2.57 15.79 7.99
CA HIS A 175 3.06 14.56 7.34
C HIS A 175 3.33 14.70 5.84
N LEU A 176 3.01 15.86 5.23
CA LEU A 176 3.42 16.24 3.87
C LEU A 176 4.76 17.00 3.85
N ARG A 177 5.56 16.89 4.92
CA ARG A 177 6.88 17.52 5.04
C ARG A 177 7.90 16.98 4.03
N MET A 178 8.80 17.86 3.62
CA MET A 178 9.98 17.59 2.80
C MET A 178 11.27 17.72 3.64
N HIS A 179 12.43 17.46 3.06
CA HIS A 179 13.70 17.66 3.74
C HIS A 179 13.93 19.12 4.10
N GLY A 180 14.55 19.35 5.25
CA GLY A 180 14.85 20.68 5.78
C GLY A 180 13.70 21.40 6.48
N GLU A 181 12.46 20.88 6.43
CA GLU A 181 11.28 21.51 7.04
C GLU A 181 11.12 21.19 8.53
N LYS A 182 12.11 21.58 9.34
CA LYS A 182 12.17 21.29 10.79
C LYS A 182 10.91 21.70 11.56
N ILE A 183 10.26 22.78 11.13
CA ILE A 183 9.00 23.24 11.75
C ILE A 183 7.91 22.17 11.71
N LEU A 184 7.87 21.34 10.67
CA LEU A 184 6.90 20.25 10.54
C LEU A 184 7.31 19.00 11.32
N ASP A 185 8.61 18.71 11.44
CA ASP A 185 9.11 17.66 12.34
C ASP A 185 8.70 17.97 13.80
N GLU A 186 8.89 19.22 14.23
CA GLU A 186 8.46 19.70 15.55
C GLU A 186 6.94 19.65 15.72
N ALA A 187 6.18 20.06 14.69
CA ALA A 187 4.71 20.01 14.71
C ALA A 187 4.19 18.58 14.88
N ILE A 188 4.77 17.60 14.18
CA ILE A 188 4.38 16.19 14.33
C ILE A 188 4.67 15.71 15.76
N SER A 189 5.88 15.94 16.28
CA SER A 189 6.24 15.50 17.63
C SER A 189 5.30 16.09 18.68
N PHE A 190 5.04 17.40 18.59
CA PHE A 190 4.14 18.10 19.51
C PHE A 190 2.70 17.58 19.43
N THR A 191 2.12 17.60 18.23
CA THR A 191 0.71 17.22 18.03
C THR A 191 0.47 15.75 18.33
N LYS A 192 1.41 14.86 18.00
CA LYS A 192 1.33 13.43 18.34
C LYS A 192 1.24 13.21 19.84
N SER A 193 2.12 13.86 20.62
CA SER A 193 2.12 13.75 22.09
C SER A 193 0.81 14.25 22.69
N GLU A 194 0.33 15.42 22.27
CA GLU A 194 -0.92 16.00 22.78
C GLU A 194 -2.13 15.13 22.39
N LEU A 195 -2.23 14.68 21.13
CA LEU A 195 -3.32 13.80 20.69
C LEU A 195 -3.32 12.45 21.42
N GLN A 196 -2.14 11.85 21.65
CA GLN A 196 -2.02 10.61 22.43
C GLN A 196 -2.50 10.77 23.87
N SER A 197 -2.25 11.94 24.48
CA SER A 197 -2.71 12.23 25.85
C SER A 197 -4.24 12.31 25.96
N LEU A 198 -4.94 12.62 24.86
CA LEU A 198 -6.40 12.73 24.81
C LEU A 198 -7.10 11.38 24.59
N VAL A 199 -6.40 10.36 24.07
CA VAL A 199 -6.98 9.06 23.71
C VAL A 199 -7.74 8.39 24.87
N PRO A 200 -7.24 8.35 26.11
CA PRO A 200 -7.93 7.69 27.22
C PRO A 200 -9.32 8.28 27.53
N ASP A 201 -9.45 9.61 27.41
CA ASP A 201 -10.70 10.33 27.68
C ASP A 201 -11.67 10.22 26.49
N LEU A 202 -11.14 10.31 25.27
CA LEU A 202 -11.91 10.23 24.03
C LEU A 202 -12.44 8.81 23.76
N ALA A 203 -11.70 7.78 24.14
CA ALA A 203 -12.11 6.38 23.98
C ALA A 203 -13.38 6.04 24.79
N GLN A 204 -13.68 6.80 25.86
CA GLN A 204 -14.88 6.61 26.67
C GLN A 204 -16.13 7.22 26.01
N GLN A 205 -15.97 8.17 25.10
CA GLN A 205 -17.07 8.90 24.46
C GLN A 205 -17.61 8.21 23.20
N ASP A 206 -16.86 7.27 22.61
CA ASP A 206 -17.15 6.56 21.34
C ASP A 206 -17.76 7.45 20.24
N GLY A 207 -17.22 8.67 20.12
CA GLY A 207 -17.67 9.65 19.14
C GLY A 207 -16.90 9.57 17.81
N PRO A 208 -17.49 10.01 16.69
CA PRO A 208 -16.84 10.02 15.37
C PRO A 208 -15.48 10.74 15.38
N PHE A 209 -15.38 11.83 16.14
CA PHE A 209 -14.12 12.59 16.26
C PHE A 209 -13.02 11.84 17.03
N ALA A 210 -13.38 11.07 18.06
CA ALA A 210 -12.42 10.21 18.78
C ALA A 210 -11.86 9.11 17.86
N ARG A 211 -12.73 8.48 17.06
CA ARG A 211 -12.33 7.46 16.07
C ARG A 211 -11.38 8.02 15.01
N GLU A 212 -11.60 9.27 14.57
CA GLU A 212 -10.70 9.98 13.65
C GLU A 212 -9.30 10.21 14.23
N ILE A 213 -9.21 10.62 15.50
CA ILE A 213 -7.92 10.81 16.19
C ILE A 213 -7.16 9.47 16.32
N ILE A 214 -7.84 8.43 16.80
CA ILE A 214 -7.23 7.10 16.96
C ILE A 214 -6.68 6.60 15.62
N ARG A 215 -7.45 6.74 14.54
CA ARG A 215 -6.99 6.34 13.20
C ARG A 215 -5.83 7.19 12.67
N ALA A 216 -5.75 8.48 13.02
CA ALA A 216 -4.64 9.33 12.59
C ALA A 216 -3.34 8.99 13.30
N LEU A 217 -3.43 8.60 14.57
CA LEU A 217 -2.29 8.13 15.33
C LEU A 217 -1.78 6.75 14.88
N ASP A 218 -2.65 5.93 14.25
CA ASP A 218 -2.27 4.70 13.56
C ASP A 218 -1.53 5.01 12.24
N ILE A 219 -2.22 5.65 11.29
CA ILE A 219 -1.63 6.13 10.03
C ILE A 219 -2.15 7.55 9.74
N PRO A 220 -1.28 8.55 9.52
CA PRO A 220 -1.70 9.92 9.22
C PRO A 220 -2.41 9.99 7.86
N ILE A 221 -3.39 10.89 7.72
CA ILE A 221 -4.26 10.98 6.53
C ILE A 221 -3.50 11.01 5.19
N PRO A 222 -2.42 11.79 5.00
CA PRO A 222 -1.67 11.79 3.74
C PRO A 222 -1.11 10.42 3.34
N ARG A 223 -0.88 9.52 4.30
CA ARG A 223 -0.29 8.18 4.10
C ARG A 223 -1.34 7.07 4.08
N ARG A 224 -2.61 7.36 4.39
CA ARG A 224 -3.68 6.37 4.35
C ARG A 224 -4.08 6.01 2.92
N VAL A 225 -4.42 4.75 2.71
CA VAL A 225 -5.02 4.27 1.46
C VAL A 225 -6.47 4.72 1.38
N ARG A 226 -6.77 5.60 0.42
CA ARG A 226 -8.06 6.32 0.33
C ARG A 226 -9.27 5.41 0.29
N ILE A 227 -9.24 4.40 -0.59
CA ILE A 227 -10.39 3.49 -0.76
C ILE A 227 -10.66 2.62 0.47
N TYR A 228 -9.63 2.25 1.25
CA TYR A 228 -9.80 1.45 2.48
C TYR A 228 -10.53 2.24 3.58
N GLU A 229 -10.33 3.55 3.60
CA GLU A 229 -10.92 4.46 4.59
C GLU A 229 -12.28 5.01 4.16
N ALA A 230 -12.65 4.91 2.88
CA ALA A 230 -13.81 5.58 2.31
C ALA A 230 -15.12 5.22 3.02
N LYS A 231 -15.37 3.94 3.30
CA LYS A 231 -16.61 3.50 3.98
C LYS A 231 -16.67 3.95 5.44
N PHE A 232 -15.54 3.93 6.12
CA PHE A 232 -15.44 4.50 7.47
C PHE A 232 -15.72 6.00 7.43
N TYR A 233 -15.14 6.74 6.48
CA TYR A 233 -15.41 8.17 6.39
C TYR A 233 -16.86 8.47 5.98
N ILE A 234 -17.50 7.65 5.15
CA ILE A 234 -18.94 7.74 4.85
C ILE A 234 -19.76 7.69 6.15
N SER A 235 -19.46 6.78 7.08
CA SER A 235 -20.22 6.71 8.35
C SER A 235 -19.98 7.92 9.23
N ILE A 236 -18.74 8.43 9.30
CA ILE A 236 -18.41 9.66 10.03
C ILE A 236 -19.13 10.88 9.42
N TYR A 237 -19.13 10.98 8.09
CA TYR A 237 -19.73 12.10 7.37
C TYR A 237 -21.26 12.10 7.48
N GLU A 238 -21.89 10.92 7.52
CA GLU A 238 -23.34 10.79 7.71
C GLU A 238 -23.82 11.23 9.12
N GLU A 239 -22.97 11.11 10.14
CA GLU A 239 -23.28 11.55 11.51
C GLU A 239 -23.25 13.09 11.66
N ASP A 240 -22.62 13.82 10.72
CA ASP A 240 -22.52 15.27 10.76
C ASP A 240 -23.79 15.92 10.14
N THR A 241 -24.58 16.59 10.98
CA THR A 241 -25.85 17.20 10.57
C THR A 241 -25.69 18.40 9.63
N THR A 242 -24.48 18.89 9.44
CA THR A 242 -24.17 20.05 8.58
C THR A 242 -23.85 19.66 7.14
N VAL A 243 -23.78 18.36 6.82
CA VAL A 243 -23.35 17.89 5.49
C VAL A 243 -24.45 17.93 4.43
N ASP A 244 -24.02 18.10 3.18
CA ASP A 244 -24.92 18.03 2.03
C ASP A 244 -25.37 16.57 1.78
N ARG A 245 -26.69 16.35 1.89
CA ARG A 245 -27.32 15.04 1.69
C ARG A 245 -27.04 14.45 0.30
N MET A 246 -26.88 15.27 -0.73
CA MET A 246 -26.61 14.79 -2.08
C MET A 246 -25.20 14.19 -2.19
N ILE A 247 -24.22 14.74 -1.46
CA ILE A 247 -22.84 14.22 -1.46
C ILE A 247 -22.81 12.82 -0.81
N ILE A 248 -23.48 12.64 0.33
CA ILE A 248 -23.50 11.34 1.03
C ILE A 248 -24.28 10.28 0.23
N GLU A 249 -25.42 10.64 -0.37
CA GLU A 249 -26.16 9.75 -1.28
C GLU A 249 -25.28 9.34 -2.47
N PHE A 250 -24.55 10.30 -3.06
CA PHE A 250 -23.65 10.01 -4.16
C PHE A 250 -22.48 9.11 -3.73
N ALA A 251 -21.90 9.34 -2.56
CA ALA A 251 -20.80 8.55 -2.02
C ALA A 251 -21.20 7.08 -1.82
N LYS A 252 -22.36 6.82 -1.21
CA LYS A 252 -22.89 5.46 -1.00
C LYS A 252 -23.14 4.75 -2.33
N LEU A 253 -23.78 5.46 -3.27
CA LEU A 253 -24.08 4.94 -4.59
C LEU A 253 -22.83 4.62 -5.41
N ASN A 254 -21.87 5.56 -5.42
CA ASN A 254 -20.58 5.39 -6.08
C ASN A 254 -19.78 4.24 -5.48
N SER A 255 -19.77 4.11 -4.15
CA SER A 255 -19.12 3.00 -3.46
C SER A 255 -19.67 1.64 -3.90
N ASN A 256 -20.99 1.50 -4.02
CA ASN A 256 -21.61 0.28 -4.52
C ASN A 256 -21.29 0.01 -6.00
N LEU A 257 -21.29 1.04 -6.86
CA LEU A 257 -20.93 0.89 -8.27
C LEU A 257 -19.48 0.42 -8.46
N ILE A 258 -18.55 1.01 -7.71
CA ILE A 258 -17.13 0.61 -7.70
C ILE A 258 -16.98 -0.81 -7.16
N GLN A 259 -17.67 -1.14 -6.06
CA GLN A 259 -17.68 -2.50 -5.51
C GLN A 259 -18.15 -3.54 -6.54
N ASN A 260 -19.20 -3.25 -7.31
CA ASN A 260 -19.71 -4.15 -8.34
C ASN A 260 -18.66 -4.43 -9.42
N GLN A 261 -17.93 -3.39 -9.85
CA GLN A 261 -16.82 -3.53 -10.79
C GLN A 261 -15.69 -4.39 -10.20
N HIS A 262 -15.27 -4.10 -8.97
CA HIS A 262 -14.21 -4.85 -8.28
C HIS A 262 -14.56 -6.32 -8.07
N GLN A 263 -15.82 -6.65 -7.82
CA GLN A 263 -16.29 -8.04 -7.75
C GLN A 263 -16.16 -8.78 -9.09
N GLN A 264 -16.39 -8.10 -10.22
CA GLN A 264 -16.16 -8.72 -11.54
C GLN A 264 -14.68 -8.98 -11.79
N GLU A 265 -13.82 -8.02 -11.41
CA GLU A 265 -12.36 -8.16 -11.49
C GLU A 265 -11.88 -9.34 -10.63
N LEU A 266 -12.33 -9.43 -9.37
CA LEU A 266 -12.05 -10.56 -8.48
C LEU A 266 -12.53 -11.89 -9.05
N LYS A 267 -13.69 -11.94 -9.70
CA LYS A 267 -14.18 -13.17 -10.34
C LYS A 267 -13.29 -13.61 -11.50
N ILE A 268 -12.80 -12.67 -12.30
CA ILE A 268 -11.83 -12.95 -13.37
C ILE A 268 -10.53 -13.48 -12.77
N LEU A 269 -9.98 -12.78 -11.78
CA LEU A 269 -8.72 -13.13 -11.12
C LEU A 269 -8.79 -14.46 -10.39
N THR A 270 -9.86 -14.72 -9.63
CA THR A 270 -10.04 -16.00 -8.93
C THR A 270 -10.16 -17.16 -9.92
N ARG A 271 -10.79 -16.95 -11.08
CA ARG A 271 -10.85 -17.99 -12.13
C ARG A 271 -9.48 -18.23 -12.75
N TRP A 272 -8.77 -17.15 -13.09
CA TRP A 272 -7.40 -17.23 -13.60
C TRP A 272 -6.49 -17.97 -12.61
N TRP A 273 -6.54 -17.60 -11.34
CA TRP A 273 -5.77 -18.20 -10.25
C TRP A 273 -6.08 -19.69 -10.05
N LYS A 274 -7.36 -20.06 -10.07
CA LYS A 274 -7.79 -21.46 -9.97
C LYS A 274 -7.27 -22.31 -11.13
N ASN A 275 -7.18 -21.75 -12.34
CA ASN A 275 -6.64 -22.47 -13.50
C ASN A 275 -5.14 -22.78 -13.38
N LEU A 276 -4.40 -22.07 -12.51
CA LEU A 276 -3.00 -22.40 -12.21
C LEU A 276 -2.88 -23.70 -11.40
N ASN A 277 -3.98 -24.15 -10.78
CA ASN A 277 -4.05 -25.32 -9.91
C ASN A 277 -2.98 -25.30 -8.81
N LEU A 278 -2.94 -24.21 -8.03
CA LEU A 278 -1.91 -23.97 -7.01
C LEU A 278 -1.64 -25.16 -6.11
N GLN A 279 -2.68 -25.81 -5.59
CA GLN A 279 -2.51 -26.92 -4.64
C GLN A 279 -1.74 -28.09 -5.24
N ALA A 280 -1.88 -28.33 -6.55
CA ALA A 280 -1.15 -29.40 -7.23
C ALA A 280 0.24 -28.97 -7.73
N ASN A 281 0.36 -27.73 -8.20
CA ASN A 281 1.55 -27.26 -8.93
C ASN A 281 2.49 -26.36 -8.10
N PHE A 282 1.96 -25.73 -7.04
CA PHE A 282 2.56 -24.66 -6.25
C PHE A 282 2.19 -24.76 -4.76
N SER A 283 2.14 -25.98 -4.20
CA SER A 283 1.72 -26.20 -2.81
C SER A 283 2.56 -25.46 -1.76
N PHE A 284 3.75 -25.01 -2.16
CA PHE A 284 4.66 -24.19 -1.36
C PHE A 284 4.25 -22.72 -1.27
N SER A 285 3.45 -22.21 -2.22
CA SER A 285 3.14 -20.79 -2.33
C SER A 285 1.87 -20.40 -1.57
N ARG A 286 1.86 -19.18 -1.04
CA ARG A 286 0.74 -18.53 -0.39
C ARG A 286 -0.43 -18.36 -1.37
N ASP A 287 -1.58 -18.92 -1.01
CA ASP A 287 -2.83 -18.72 -1.75
C ASP A 287 -3.51 -17.40 -1.30
N ARG A 288 -3.20 -16.30 -1.99
CA ARG A 288 -3.54 -14.92 -1.58
C ARG A 288 -4.08 -14.04 -2.70
N ILE A 289 -4.76 -14.59 -3.71
CA ILE A 289 -5.20 -13.79 -4.86
C ILE A 289 -6.17 -12.65 -4.48
N VAL A 290 -7.00 -12.85 -3.46
CA VAL A 290 -7.95 -11.82 -2.99
C VAL A 290 -7.21 -10.70 -2.27
N GLU A 291 -6.24 -11.04 -1.43
CA GLU A 291 -5.37 -10.10 -0.72
C GLU A 291 -4.47 -9.34 -1.69
N ASN A 292 -3.91 -10.02 -2.70
CA ASN A 292 -3.15 -9.38 -3.78
C ASN A 292 -4.01 -8.36 -4.52
N TYR A 293 -5.24 -8.72 -4.88
CA TYR A 293 -6.16 -7.79 -5.53
C TYR A 293 -6.52 -6.61 -4.62
N PHE A 294 -6.84 -6.88 -3.35
CA PHE A 294 -7.09 -5.86 -2.33
C PHE A 294 -5.96 -4.84 -2.29
N TRP A 295 -4.71 -5.32 -2.19
CA TRP A 295 -3.53 -4.49 -2.18
C TRP A 295 -3.45 -3.59 -3.41
N MET A 296 -3.65 -4.16 -4.61
CA MET A 296 -3.53 -3.41 -5.86
C MET A 296 -4.69 -2.43 -6.10
N VAL A 297 -5.89 -2.68 -5.54
CA VAL A 297 -6.98 -1.69 -5.52
C VAL A 297 -6.59 -0.43 -4.76
N GLY A 298 -5.71 -0.55 -3.76
CA GLY A 298 -5.17 0.60 -3.04
C GLY A 298 -4.29 1.53 -3.91
N ALA A 299 -3.69 1.03 -4.99
CA ALA A 299 -2.91 1.86 -5.92
C ALA A 299 -3.81 2.78 -6.77
N TYR A 300 -4.97 2.26 -7.20
CA TYR A 300 -5.98 3.00 -7.97
C TYR A 300 -7.29 2.21 -7.99
N PHE A 301 -8.38 2.81 -7.49
CA PHE A 301 -9.69 2.17 -7.31
C PHE A 301 -10.69 2.52 -8.42
N GLU A 302 -10.37 3.51 -9.25
CA GLU A 302 -11.26 4.14 -10.22
C GLU A 302 -11.65 3.16 -11.34
N PRO A 303 -12.90 3.18 -11.84
CA PRO A 303 -13.36 2.24 -12.87
C PRO A 303 -12.53 2.26 -14.16
N SER A 304 -11.96 3.40 -14.54
CA SER A 304 -11.13 3.58 -15.74
C SER A 304 -9.87 2.70 -15.76
N TYR A 305 -9.38 2.30 -14.59
CA TYR A 305 -8.14 1.51 -14.44
C TYR A 305 -8.36 0.00 -14.25
N SER A 306 -9.57 -0.50 -14.56
CA SER A 306 -9.92 -1.92 -14.40
C SER A 306 -8.91 -2.89 -15.04
N ARG A 307 -8.53 -2.65 -16.31
CA ARG A 307 -7.53 -3.48 -17.00
C ARG A 307 -6.17 -3.44 -16.30
N ALA A 308 -5.73 -2.25 -15.88
CA ALA A 308 -4.47 -2.07 -15.18
C ALA A 308 -4.46 -2.76 -13.81
N ARG A 309 -5.56 -2.74 -13.06
CA ARG A 309 -5.66 -3.42 -11.76
C ARG A 309 -5.55 -4.93 -11.89
N VAL A 310 -6.24 -5.50 -12.87
CA VAL A 310 -6.17 -6.94 -13.15
C VAL A 310 -4.74 -7.36 -13.51
N ILE A 311 -4.09 -6.62 -14.42
CA ILE A 311 -2.70 -6.90 -14.81
C ILE A 311 -1.75 -6.75 -13.63
N LEU A 312 -1.84 -5.65 -12.88
CA LEU A 312 -1.02 -5.39 -11.71
C LEU A 312 -1.18 -6.51 -10.66
N THR A 313 -2.41 -6.99 -10.44
CA THR A 313 -2.66 -8.13 -9.54
C THR A 313 -2.03 -9.43 -10.04
N MET A 314 -2.09 -9.71 -11.34
CA MET A 314 -1.42 -10.89 -11.92
C MET A 314 0.10 -10.83 -11.74
N VAL A 315 0.70 -9.64 -11.88
CA VAL A 315 2.14 -9.43 -11.65
C VAL A 315 2.47 -9.62 -10.17
N MET A 316 1.70 -9.03 -9.25
CA MET A 316 1.87 -9.22 -7.81
C MET A 316 1.80 -10.70 -7.43
N ALA A 317 0.79 -11.42 -7.91
CA ALA A 317 0.64 -12.84 -7.64
C ALA A 317 1.80 -13.68 -8.22
N THR A 318 2.39 -13.25 -9.34
CA THR A 318 3.60 -13.88 -9.90
C THR A 318 4.83 -13.60 -9.03
N ALA A 319 4.96 -12.38 -8.49
CA ALA A 319 6.03 -12.03 -7.56
C ALA A 319 5.95 -12.86 -6.27
N VAL A 320 4.74 -13.05 -5.70
CA VAL A 320 4.53 -13.91 -4.52
C VAL A 320 4.94 -15.37 -4.78
N ILE A 321 4.60 -15.93 -5.95
CA ILE A 321 5.03 -17.30 -6.31
C ILE A 321 6.57 -17.39 -6.38
N LEU A 322 7.23 -16.36 -6.94
CA LEU A 322 8.69 -16.31 -7.01
C LEU A 322 9.30 -16.19 -5.62
N ASP A 323 8.81 -15.28 -4.78
CA ASP A 323 9.23 -15.09 -3.40
C ASP A 323 9.18 -16.40 -2.61
N ASP A 324 8.01 -17.05 -2.55
CA ASP A 324 7.82 -18.33 -1.86
C ASP A 324 8.69 -19.45 -2.43
N PHE A 325 8.98 -19.40 -3.74
CA PHE A 325 9.83 -20.37 -4.40
C PHE A 325 11.28 -20.29 -3.88
N TYR A 326 11.84 -19.07 -3.77
CA TYR A 326 13.22 -18.86 -3.31
C TYR A 326 13.37 -19.01 -1.78
N ASP A 327 12.36 -18.59 -1.01
CA ASP A 327 12.46 -18.55 0.46
C ASP A 327 12.11 -19.87 1.12
N ALA A 328 10.99 -20.47 0.69
CA ALA A 328 10.41 -21.62 1.38
C ALA A 328 10.68 -22.95 0.67
N TYR A 329 10.86 -22.96 -0.65
CA TYR A 329 10.79 -24.20 -1.44
C TYR A 329 12.12 -24.73 -1.96
N ALA A 330 12.84 -23.93 -2.76
CA ALA A 330 13.99 -24.40 -3.52
C ALA A 330 15.28 -24.45 -2.69
N THR A 331 16.17 -25.37 -3.05
CA THR A 331 17.55 -25.34 -2.54
C THR A 331 18.34 -24.21 -3.19
N SER A 332 19.46 -23.78 -2.59
CA SER A 332 20.31 -22.75 -3.20
C SER A 332 20.82 -23.13 -4.60
N GLU A 333 21.19 -24.40 -4.82
CA GLU A 333 21.58 -24.91 -6.14
C GLU A 333 20.43 -24.83 -7.16
N GLU A 334 19.20 -25.14 -6.72
CA GLU A 334 18.00 -25.04 -7.55
C GLU A 334 17.66 -23.57 -7.86
N CYS A 335 17.77 -22.67 -6.88
CA CYS A 335 17.61 -21.23 -7.05
C CYS A 335 18.58 -20.67 -8.10
N GLU A 336 19.86 -21.08 -8.07
CA GLU A 336 20.84 -20.64 -9.07
C GLU A 336 20.49 -21.10 -10.48
N LEU A 337 20.04 -22.35 -10.65
CA LEU A 337 19.63 -22.88 -11.94
C LEU A 337 18.33 -22.22 -12.43
N PHE A 338 17.37 -22.00 -11.53
CA PHE A 338 16.10 -21.35 -11.85
C PHE A 338 16.30 -19.90 -12.29
N THR A 339 17.15 -19.16 -11.57
CA THR A 339 17.54 -17.77 -11.90
C THR A 339 18.06 -17.69 -13.34
N LYS A 340 18.98 -18.58 -13.72
CA LYS A 340 19.51 -18.64 -15.10
C LYS A 340 18.43 -18.95 -16.13
N CYS A 341 17.44 -19.78 -15.79
CA CYS A 341 16.33 -20.10 -16.69
C CYS A 341 15.40 -18.90 -16.90
N ILE A 342 15.10 -18.13 -15.84
CA ILE A 342 14.33 -16.88 -15.93
C ILE A 342 15.07 -15.84 -16.77
N GLU A 343 16.39 -15.71 -16.60
CA GLU A 343 17.22 -14.83 -17.43
C GLU A 343 17.13 -15.16 -18.93
N CYS A 344 17.18 -16.46 -19.27
CA CYS A 344 17.02 -16.92 -20.65
C CYS A 344 15.61 -16.64 -21.20
N TRP A 345 14.59 -16.65 -20.34
CA TRP A 345 13.18 -16.45 -20.69
C TRP A 345 12.69 -17.44 -21.78
N ASP A 346 13.16 -18.69 -21.71
CA ASP A 346 12.79 -19.77 -22.62
C ASP A 346 12.52 -21.05 -21.81
N ARG A 347 11.38 -21.69 -22.07
CA ARG A 347 11.02 -23.00 -21.48
C ARG A 347 12.10 -24.05 -21.73
N LYS A 348 12.80 -23.97 -22.87
CA LYS A 348 13.87 -24.91 -23.24
C LYS A 348 15.11 -24.78 -22.36
N ALA A 349 15.29 -23.66 -21.65
CA ALA A 349 16.39 -23.49 -20.70
C ALA A 349 16.23 -24.42 -19.48
N ALA A 350 15.00 -24.76 -19.12
CA ALA A 350 14.69 -25.57 -17.96
C ALA A 350 14.88 -27.09 -18.13
N LYS A 351 15.56 -27.57 -19.18
CA LYS A 351 15.77 -29.01 -19.43
C LYS A 351 16.35 -29.75 -18.23
N ASN A 352 17.25 -29.09 -17.50
CA ASN A 352 17.97 -29.64 -16.35
C ASN A 352 17.28 -29.37 -15.00
N LEU A 353 16.13 -28.70 -14.99
CA LEU A 353 15.38 -28.46 -13.77
C LEU A 353 14.51 -29.68 -13.42
N PRO A 354 14.18 -29.88 -12.13
CA PRO A 354 13.08 -30.75 -11.71
C PRO A 354 11.75 -30.41 -12.40
N GLU A 355 10.87 -31.40 -12.62
CA GLU A 355 9.61 -31.20 -13.38
C GLU A 355 8.67 -30.15 -12.75
N ASN A 356 8.55 -30.15 -11.43
CA ASN A 356 7.85 -29.11 -10.66
C ASN A 356 8.38 -27.71 -10.95
N MET A 357 9.69 -27.53 -11.09
CA MET A 357 10.29 -26.22 -11.41
C MET A 357 10.08 -25.84 -12.87
N LYS A 358 10.05 -26.81 -13.79
CA LYS A 358 9.66 -26.57 -15.19
C LYS A 358 8.23 -26.06 -15.29
N LEU A 359 7.33 -26.63 -14.47
CA LEU A 359 5.93 -26.16 -14.37
C LEU A 359 5.88 -24.72 -13.87
N VAL A 360 6.63 -24.38 -12.82
CA VAL A 360 6.70 -23.02 -12.27
C VAL A 360 7.18 -22.02 -13.32
N LEU A 361 8.31 -22.29 -13.98
CA LEU A 361 8.81 -21.44 -15.06
C LEU A 361 7.79 -21.30 -16.19
N GLY A 362 7.19 -22.42 -16.61
CA GLY A 362 6.19 -22.44 -17.66
C GLY A 362 5.01 -21.53 -17.34
N GLN A 363 4.52 -21.59 -16.11
CA GLN A 363 3.40 -20.77 -15.67
C GLN A 363 3.72 -19.29 -15.63
N ILE A 364 4.92 -18.91 -15.16
CA ILE A 364 5.38 -17.51 -15.18
C ILE A 364 5.39 -16.98 -16.62
N LEU A 365 5.94 -17.75 -17.56
CA LEU A 365 5.98 -17.36 -18.97
C LEU A 365 4.56 -17.24 -19.58
N ASP A 366 3.64 -18.15 -19.24
CA ASP A 366 2.24 -18.08 -19.67
C ASP A 366 1.49 -16.88 -19.08
N ASN A 367 1.76 -16.51 -17.82
CA ASN A 367 1.18 -15.34 -17.19
C ASN A 367 1.57 -14.08 -17.96
N PHE A 368 2.84 -13.95 -18.34
CA PHE A 368 3.34 -12.82 -19.13
C PHE A 368 2.76 -12.78 -20.54
N GLU A 369 2.60 -13.92 -21.19
CA GLU A 369 1.93 -13.98 -22.49
C GLU A 369 0.44 -13.62 -22.37
N THR A 370 -0.23 -14.03 -21.29
CA THR A 370 -1.62 -13.63 -20.98
C THR A 370 -1.72 -12.11 -20.80
N ILE A 371 -0.82 -11.49 -20.03
CA ILE A 371 -0.76 -10.03 -19.87
C ILE A 371 -0.58 -9.37 -21.25
N LYS A 372 0.37 -9.86 -22.05
CA LYS A 372 0.64 -9.34 -23.39
C LYS A 372 -0.56 -9.45 -24.34
N GLN A 373 -1.38 -10.49 -24.20
CA GLN A 373 -2.60 -10.67 -24.99
C GLN A 373 -3.72 -9.70 -24.58
N ASN A 374 -3.72 -9.23 -23.33
CA ASN A 374 -4.65 -8.20 -22.83
C ASN A 374 -4.29 -6.77 -23.27
N LEU A 375 -3.14 -6.58 -23.93
CA LEU A 375 -2.65 -5.29 -24.40
C LEU A 375 -2.90 -5.09 -25.89
N ALA A 376 -3.13 -3.84 -26.30
CA ALA A 376 -3.20 -3.47 -27.71
C ALA A 376 -1.84 -3.69 -28.38
N ALA A 377 -1.83 -3.87 -29.71
CA ALA A 377 -0.60 -4.19 -30.45
C ALA A 377 0.55 -3.20 -30.20
N HIS A 378 0.25 -1.90 -30.11
CA HIS A 378 1.22 -0.84 -29.85
C HIS A 378 1.62 -0.72 -28.36
N GLU A 379 0.93 -1.40 -27.44
CA GLU A 379 1.23 -1.42 -26.00
C GLU A 379 2.08 -2.66 -25.62
N LYS A 380 2.20 -3.67 -26.48
CA LYS A 380 2.86 -4.95 -26.14
C LYS A 380 4.34 -4.82 -25.74
N TYR A 381 5.00 -3.73 -26.12
CA TYR A 381 6.38 -3.46 -25.71
C TYR A 381 6.49 -3.26 -24.18
N GLN A 382 5.41 -2.86 -23.50
CA GLN A 382 5.39 -2.64 -22.05
C GLN A 382 5.79 -3.91 -21.27
N VAL A 383 5.47 -5.09 -21.82
CA VAL A 383 5.80 -6.39 -21.20
C VAL A 383 7.31 -6.65 -21.17
N SER A 384 8.10 -6.05 -22.07
CA SER A 384 9.56 -6.24 -22.01
C SER A 384 10.18 -5.53 -20.80
N TYR A 385 9.61 -4.40 -20.36
CA TYR A 385 10.04 -3.76 -19.12
C TYR A 385 9.76 -4.65 -17.90
N LEU A 386 8.55 -5.20 -17.80
CA LEU A 386 8.20 -6.15 -16.73
C LEU A 386 9.14 -7.36 -16.70
N ARG A 387 9.45 -7.93 -17.87
CA ARG A 387 10.40 -9.04 -18.00
C ARG A 387 11.78 -8.67 -17.44
N ASN A 388 12.31 -7.53 -17.89
CA ASN A 388 13.66 -7.10 -17.48
C ASN A 388 13.74 -6.87 -15.97
N ILE A 389 12.68 -6.29 -15.40
CA ILE A 389 12.60 -6.05 -13.97
C ILE A 389 12.45 -7.36 -13.19
N ILE A 390 11.63 -8.32 -13.64
CA ILE A 390 11.56 -9.64 -12.98
C ILE A 390 12.94 -10.31 -12.92
N VAL A 391 13.74 -10.18 -13.99
CA VAL A 391 15.10 -10.71 -14.00
C VAL A 391 15.96 -10.06 -12.90
N ASP A 392 15.80 -8.76 -12.65
CA ASP A 392 16.50 -8.08 -11.55
C ASP A 392 16.01 -8.56 -10.16
N VAL A 393 14.69 -8.71 -9.99
CA VAL A 393 14.09 -9.24 -8.76
C VAL A 393 14.61 -10.65 -8.43
N VAL A 394 14.59 -11.59 -9.38
CA VAL A 394 15.05 -12.97 -9.10
C VAL A 394 16.56 -13.06 -8.84
N ARG A 395 17.35 -12.12 -9.38
CA ARG A 395 18.78 -12.01 -9.03
C ARG A 395 18.96 -11.55 -7.59
N ALA A 396 18.13 -10.62 -7.12
CA ALA A 396 18.12 -10.17 -5.74
C ALA A 396 17.71 -11.33 -4.80
N TYR A 397 16.61 -12.04 -5.09
CA TYR A 397 16.21 -13.23 -4.33
C TYR A 397 17.32 -14.29 -4.25
N ASN A 398 17.97 -14.57 -5.39
CA ASN A 398 19.08 -15.53 -5.41
C ASN A 398 20.29 -15.04 -4.58
N THR A 399 20.48 -13.73 -4.43
CA THR A 399 21.53 -13.15 -3.59
C THR A 399 21.18 -13.29 -2.11
N GLU A 400 19.93 -13.04 -1.73
CA GLU A 400 19.45 -13.24 -0.35
C GLU A 400 19.50 -14.71 0.07
N VAL A 401 19.17 -15.65 -0.82
CA VAL A 401 19.34 -17.08 -0.58
C VAL A 401 20.79 -17.43 -0.23
N LYS A 402 21.76 -16.82 -0.93
CA LYS A 402 23.19 -17.01 -0.62
C LYS A 402 23.55 -16.40 0.72
N TRP A 403 23.08 -15.19 1.01
CA TRP A 403 23.31 -14.54 2.30
C TRP A 403 22.76 -15.37 3.46
N ARG A 404 21.54 -15.90 3.32
CA ARG A 404 20.92 -16.80 4.30
C ARG A 404 21.77 -18.04 4.54
N ASP A 405 22.17 -18.73 3.48
CA ASP A 405 22.91 -19.99 3.57
C ASP A 405 24.34 -19.80 4.12
N GLU A 406 24.98 -18.67 3.79
CA GLU A 406 26.28 -18.25 4.32
C GLU A 406 26.19 -17.62 5.72
N LYS A 407 24.97 -17.36 6.22
CA LYS A 407 24.69 -16.56 7.44
C LYS A 407 25.37 -15.20 7.39
N TYR A 408 25.38 -14.61 6.21
CA TYR A 408 25.96 -13.31 5.97
C TYR A 408 25.03 -12.22 6.51
N VAL A 409 25.60 -11.34 7.34
CA VAL A 409 24.97 -10.08 7.75
C VAL A 409 25.73 -8.96 7.04
N PRO A 410 25.09 -8.17 6.17
CA PRO A 410 25.71 -7.00 5.56
C PRO A 410 26.37 -6.08 6.59
N LYS A 411 27.48 -5.42 6.24
CA LYS A 411 28.24 -4.58 7.17
C LYS A 411 27.57 -3.25 7.46
N THR A 412 26.73 -2.80 6.53
CA THR A 412 26.01 -1.52 6.59
C THR A 412 24.57 -1.73 6.16
N VAL A 413 23.66 -0.88 6.63
CA VAL A 413 22.27 -0.87 6.16
C VAL A 413 22.21 -0.58 4.65
N GLU A 414 23.10 0.27 4.14
CA GLU A 414 23.20 0.57 2.71
C GLU A 414 23.53 -0.67 1.86
N GLU A 415 24.50 -1.48 2.29
CA GLU A 415 24.83 -2.75 1.61
C GLU A 415 23.64 -3.71 1.58
N HIS A 416 22.89 -3.80 2.68
CA HIS A 416 21.65 -4.59 2.74
C HIS A 416 20.64 -4.09 1.70
N LEU A 417 20.34 -2.78 1.72
CA LEU A 417 19.31 -2.17 0.89
C LEU A 417 19.63 -2.19 -0.62
N GLN A 418 20.91 -2.28 -1.02
CA GLN A 418 21.29 -2.47 -2.42
C GLN A 418 20.70 -3.76 -3.03
N VAL A 419 20.51 -4.79 -2.20
CA VAL A 419 19.87 -6.04 -2.61
C VAL A 419 18.39 -6.02 -2.21
N SER A 420 18.09 -5.71 -0.95
CA SER A 420 16.76 -5.94 -0.40
C SER A 420 15.69 -4.94 -0.87
N ALA A 421 16.09 -3.76 -1.38
CA ALA A 421 15.18 -2.87 -2.09
C ALA A 421 14.69 -3.47 -3.43
N ARG A 422 15.49 -4.38 -4.03
CA ARG A 422 15.09 -5.09 -5.26
C ARG A 422 14.28 -6.34 -4.94
N SER A 423 14.67 -7.13 -3.95
CA SER A 423 13.92 -8.33 -3.57
C SER A 423 12.50 -8.00 -3.10
N GLY A 424 12.27 -6.83 -2.49
CA GLY A 424 10.92 -6.34 -2.18
C GLY A 424 9.99 -6.13 -3.39
N ALA A 425 10.49 -6.24 -4.64
CA ALA A 425 9.71 -6.17 -5.89
C ALA A 425 8.86 -4.90 -6.09
N CYS A 426 8.99 -3.87 -5.25
CA CYS A 426 8.23 -2.62 -5.38
C CYS A 426 8.47 -1.87 -6.70
N HIS A 427 9.69 -1.98 -7.24
CA HIS A 427 10.02 -1.41 -8.54
C HIS A 427 9.34 -2.16 -9.70
N LEU A 428 9.12 -3.49 -9.55
CA LEU A 428 8.27 -4.27 -10.45
C LEU A 428 6.82 -3.79 -10.38
N LEU A 429 6.27 -3.64 -9.17
CA LEU A 429 4.90 -3.16 -8.98
C LEU A 429 4.70 -1.73 -9.49
N SER A 430 5.71 -0.87 -9.34
CA SER A 430 5.71 0.49 -9.90
C SER A 430 5.61 0.45 -11.42
N CYS A 431 6.44 -0.35 -12.10
CA CYS A 431 6.34 -0.52 -13.54
C CYS A 431 5.02 -1.17 -13.98
N ALA A 432 4.56 -2.19 -13.25
CA ALA A 432 3.32 -2.90 -13.53
C ALA A 432 2.08 -2.01 -13.36
N SER A 433 2.14 -1.03 -12.46
CA SER A 433 1.07 -0.06 -12.24
C SER A 433 0.75 0.78 -13.48
N PHE A 434 1.73 0.93 -14.38
CA PHE A 434 1.55 1.66 -15.65
C PHE A 434 1.02 0.75 -16.76
N VAL A 435 1.23 -0.56 -16.65
CA VAL A 435 0.82 -1.51 -17.68
C VAL A 435 -0.70 -1.66 -17.66
N GLY A 436 -1.31 -1.50 -18.84
CA GLY A 436 -2.76 -1.53 -18.98
C GLY A 436 -3.44 -0.18 -18.76
N MET A 437 -2.73 0.86 -18.29
CA MET A 437 -3.16 2.24 -18.48
C MET A 437 -3.08 2.58 -19.98
N ARG A 438 -3.99 3.43 -20.47
CA ARG A 438 -4.05 3.80 -21.88
C ARG A 438 -3.01 4.88 -22.19
N ASP A 439 -2.41 4.80 -23.37
CA ASP A 439 -1.60 5.87 -23.97
C ASP A 439 -0.37 6.32 -23.14
N ILE A 440 0.21 5.41 -22.34
CA ILE A 440 1.45 5.70 -21.61
C ILE A 440 2.63 5.71 -22.57
N ARG A 441 3.44 6.78 -22.46
CA ARG A 441 4.62 6.99 -23.30
C ARG A 441 5.76 6.06 -22.88
N LYS A 442 6.62 5.70 -23.84
CA LYS A 442 7.78 4.83 -23.59
C LYS A 442 8.75 5.45 -22.58
N GLU A 443 8.95 6.76 -22.63
CA GLU A 443 9.84 7.50 -21.74
C GLU A 443 9.42 7.38 -20.27
N SER A 444 8.13 7.18 -20.00
CA SER A 444 7.62 6.91 -18.66
C SER A 444 8.00 5.52 -18.16
N PHE A 445 8.07 4.53 -19.05
CA PHE A 445 8.60 3.19 -18.73
C PHE A 445 10.12 3.20 -18.55
N ASP A 446 10.85 3.96 -19.38
CA ASP A 446 12.29 4.16 -19.19
C ASP A 446 12.58 4.82 -17.83
N TRP A 447 11.80 5.83 -17.47
CA TRP A 447 11.90 6.51 -16.17
C TRP A 447 11.61 5.56 -15.01
N VAL A 448 10.44 4.90 -14.94
CA VAL A 448 10.10 4.05 -13.78
C VAL A 448 11.05 2.86 -13.63
N SER A 449 11.51 2.29 -14.75
CA SER A 449 12.43 1.14 -14.76
C SER A 449 13.86 1.49 -14.33
N SER A 450 14.22 2.77 -14.31
CA SER A 450 15.50 3.24 -13.81
C SER A 450 15.59 3.29 -12.28
N MET A 451 14.48 2.97 -11.58
CA MET A 451 14.33 3.13 -10.14
C MET A 451 14.64 4.56 -9.66
N PRO A 452 13.88 5.56 -10.14
CA PRO A 452 14.06 6.96 -9.74
C PRO A 452 13.78 7.13 -8.24
N THR A 453 14.16 8.28 -7.66
CA THR A 453 14.05 8.56 -6.22
C THR A 453 12.71 8.15 -5.61
N MET A 454 11.58 8.49 -6.25
CA MET A 454 10.25 8.13 -5.76
C MET A 454 10.02 6.60 -5.69
N VAL A 455 10.48 5.85 -6.69
CA VAL A 455 10.38 4.38 -6.72
C VAL A 455 11.36 3.76 -5.73
N HIS A 456 12.57 4.32 -5.62
CA HIS A 456 13.56 3.85 -4.66
C HIS A 456 13.05 4.03 -3.23
N ALA A 457 12.53 5.21 -2.88
CA ALA A 457 11.95 5.51 -1.57
C ALA A 457 10.76 4.59 -1.25
N LEU A 458 9.89 4.29 -2.22
CA LEU A 458 8.85 3.26 -2.07
C LEU A 458 9.46 1.89 -1.70
N CYS A 459 10.52 1.46 -2.40
CA CYS A 459 11.19 0.18 -2.10
C CYS A 459 11.79 0.17 -0.69
N LEU A 460 12.39 1.29 -0.25
CA LEU A 460 12.94 1.42 1.10
C LEU A 460 11.83 1.37 2.15
N ILE A 461 10.73 2.09 1.96
CA ILE A 461 9.59 2.08 2.89
C ILE A 461 9.03 0.68 3.04
N LEU A 462 8.83 -0.06 1.93
CA LEU A 462 8.40 -1.46 2.01
C LEU A 462 9.40 -2.28 2.84
N ARG A 463 10.66 -2.31 2.39
CA ARG A 463 11.67 -3.22 2.95
C ARG A 463 11.91 -2.96 4.44
N LEU A 464 12.06 -1.70 4.81
CA LEU A 464 12.27 -1.32 6.21
C LEU A 464 11.02 -1.58 7.07
N SER A 465 9.81 -1.45 6.53
CA SER A 465 8.58 -1.76 7.28
C SER A 465 8.42 -3.26 7.50
N ASP A 466 8.73 -4.08 6.49
CA ASP A 466 8.73 -5.54 6.56
C ASP A 466 9.75 -6.04 7.60
N ASP A 467 11.00 -5.56 7.52
CA ASP A 467 12.07 -5.91 8.46
C ASP A 467 11.76 -5.47 9.91
N LEU A 468 10.88 -4.49 10.14
CA LEU A 468 10.44 -4.07 11.48
C LEU A 468 9.48 -5.06 12.14
N GLU A 469 8.69 -5.79 11.35
CA GLU A 469 7.71 -6.76 11.83
C GLU A 469 8.36 -8.12 12.18
N GLU A 470 9.62 -8.33 11.79
CA GLU A 470 10.37 -9.50 12.21
C GLU A 470 10.56 -9.55 13.74
N SER A 471 10.08 -10.65 14.33
CA SER A 471 10.08 -10.86 15.79
C SER A 471 11.03 -11.98 16.21
N TYR A 472 12.26 -11.61 16.54
CA TYR A 472 13.22 -12.45 17.25
C TYR A 472 13.84 -11.70 18.45
N GLU A 473 14.35 -12.46 19.42
CA GLU A 473 14.99 -11.88 20.60
C GLU A 473 16.48 -11.61 20.32
N GLU A 474 17.04 -10.58 20.97
CA GLU A 474 18.45 -10.22 20.83
C GLU A 474 19.35 -11.40 21.28
N GLY A 475 20.16 -11.93 20.35
CA GLY A 475 21.01 -13.10 20.57
C GLY A 475 20.45 -14.41 19.98
N GLU A 476 19.22 -14.43 19.48
CA GLU A 476 18.75 -15.48 18.58
C GLU A 476 19.27 -15.22 17.16
N MET A 477 19.69 -16.28 16.46
CA MET A 477 20.00 -16.18 15.02
C MET A 477 18.68 -16.11 14.25
N PRO A 478 18.55 -15.20 13.26
CA PRO A 478 17.44 -15.23 12.33
C PRO A 478 17.31 -16.62 11.70
N LEU A 479 16.07 -17.10 11.56
CA LEU A 479 15.79 -18.31 10.79
C LEU A 479 15.90 -18.07 9.28
N ASP A 480 15.94 -16.79 8.89
CA ASP A 480 15.98 -16.31 7.51
C ASP A 480 17.21 -15.44 7.23
N VAL A 481 17.24 -14.77 6.06
CA VAL A 481 18.23 -13.75 5.72
C VAL A 481 18.28 -12.63 6.78
N ALA A 482 19.46 -12.04 6.98
CA ALA A 482 19.62 -10.95 7.95
C ALA A 482 18.83 -9.71 7.54
N SER A 483 18.19 -9.05 8.50
CA SER A 483 17.35 -7.87 8.27
C SER A 483 18.17 -6.56 8.22
N ALA A 484 17.51 -5.45 7.87
CA ALA A 484 18.05 -4.11 8.02
C ALA A 484 18.37 -3.79 9.49
N ILE A 485 17.63 -4.37 10.44
CA ILE A 485 17.89 -4.22 11.88
C ILE A 485 19.23 -4.88 12.23
N ASP A 486 19.49 -6.11 11.76
CA ASP A 486 20.76 -6.80 11.99
C ASP A 486 21.94 -6.01 11.44
N SER A 487 21.80 -5.53 10.21
CA SER A 487 22.81 -4.71 9.54
C SER A 487 23.05 -3.40 10.30
N CYS A 488 21.99 -2.76 10.82
CA CYS A 488 22.06 -1.53 11.61
C CYS A 488 22.75 -1.76 12.97
N MET A 489 22.43 -2.85 13.66
CA MET A 489 23.09 -3.26 14.90
C MET A 489 24.59 -3.49 14.67
N LYS A 490 24.93 -4.18 13.57
CA LYS A 490 26.33 -4.48 13.21
C LYS A 490 27.11 -3.22 12.83
N GLU A 491 26.54 -2.34 12.03
CA GLU A 491 27.16 -1.10 11.55
C GLU A 491 27.47 -0.15 12.72
N HIS A 492 26.49 0.07 13.59
CA HIS A 492 26.58 1.10 14.63
C HIS A 492 26.94 0.56 16.01
N LYS A 493 26.98 -0.76 16.20
CA LYS A 493 27.23 -1.43 17.49
C LYS A 493 26.24 -0.97 18.57
N ILE A 494 24.96 -1.00 18.23
CA ILE A 494 23.85 -0.56 19.08
C ILE A 494 22.89 -1.72 19.39
N SER A 495 22.03 -1.55 20.40
CA SER A 495 20.98 -2.50 20.73
C SER A 495 19.93 -2.61 19.63
N MET A 496 19.21 -3.74 19.59
CA MET A 496 18.09 -3.96 18.66
C MET A 496 17.03 -2.87 18.76
N GLU A 497 16.68 -2.40 19.96
CA GLU A 497 15.71 -1.32 20.15
C GLU A 497 16.18 0.01 19.53
N SER A 498 17.48 0.30 19.65
CA SER A 498 18.07 1.50 19.04
C SER A 498 18.16 1.38 17.52
N ALA A 499 18.45 0.18 17.00
CA ALA A 499 18.42 -0.12 15.57
C ALA A 499 17.00 0.03 14.99
N ARG A 500 15.97 -0.51 15.67
CA ARG A 500 14.56 -0.33 15.28
C ARG A 500 14.17 1.15 15.21
N ARG A 501 14.62 1.98 16.14
CA ARG A 501 14.39 3.44 16.08
C ARG A 501 15.04 4.08 14.86
N LYS A 502 16.31 3.76 14.58
CA LYS A 502 17.00 4.25 13.38
C LYS A 502 16.32 3.81 12.07
N VAL A 503 15.85 2.57 12.01
CA VAL A 503 15.10 2.06 10.84
C VAL A 503 13.79 2.83 10.66
N LYS A 504 13.07 3.12 11.75
CA LYS A 504 11.87 3.99 11.69
C LYS A 504 12.20 5.41 11.21
N ASP A 505 13.32 5.97 11.66
CA ASP A 505 13.75 7.28 11.18
C ASP A 505 14.04 7.25 9.67
N GLN A 506 14.66 6.18 9.13
CA GLN A 506 14.89 6.03 7.68
C GLN A 506 13.59 5.91 6.87
N ILE A 507 12.55 5.27 7.42
CA ILE A 507 11.21 5.26 6.79
C ILE A 507 10.65 6.69 6.70
N GLU A 508 10.80 7.48 7.77
CA GLU A 508 10.36 8.87 7.78
C GLU A 508 11.12 9.75 6.77
N GLU A 509 12.43 9.55 6.62
CA GLU A 509 13.23 10.23 5.60
C GLU A 509 12.83 9.81 4.17
N SER A 510 12.54 8.52 3.96
CA SER A 510 12.06 8.03 2.66
C SER A 510 10.69 8.62 2.31
N TRP A 511 9.80 8.85 3.29
CA TRP A 511 8.54 9.55 3.06
C TRP A 511 8.74 11.03 2.66
N LYS A 512 9.80 11.69 3.16
CA LYS A 512 10.15 13.05 2.71
C LYS A 512 10.59 13.04 1.24
N ASP A 513 11.36 12.04 0.81
CA ASP A 513 11.73 11.86 -0.61
C ASP A 513 10.49 11.70 -1.51
N VAL A 514 9.53 10.86 -1.10
CA VAL A 514 8.25 10.69 -1.83
C VAL A 514 7.48 12.00 -1.92
N ASN A 515 7.43 12.77 -0.83
CA ASN A 515 6.76 14.07 -0.80
C ASN A 515 7.46 15.11 -1.70
N GLU A 516 8.79 15.12 -1.74
CA GLU A 516 9.56 16.03 -2.60
C GLU A 516 9.32 15.76 -4.08
N GLU A 517 9.37 14.49 -4.49
CA GLU A 517 9.09 14.08 -5.88
C GLU A 517 7.64 14.40 -6.26
N TRP A 518 6.68 14.17 -5.35
CA TRP A 518 5.28 14.54 -5.55
C TRP A 518 5.10 16.06 -5.74
N LEU A 519 5.74 16.87 -4.91
CA LEU A 519 5.63 18.32 -4.87
C LEU A 519 6.52 19.04 -5.89
N ASN A 520 7.35 18.31 -6.63
CA ASN A 520 8.20 18.89 -7.68
C ASN A 520 7.34 19.40 -8.86
N PRO A 521 7.21 20.73 -9.07
CA PRO A 521 6.37 21.27 -10.14
C PRO A 521 6.93 20.98 -11.53
N ASP A 522 8.25 20.78 -11.64
CA ASP A 522 8.99 20.57 -12.89
C ASP A 522 9.14 19.07 -13.22
N HIS A 523 8.44 18.19 -12.51
CA HIS A 523 8.55 16.76 -12.73
C HIS A 523 8.12 16.38 -14.16
N ALA A 524 8.98 15.66 -14.88
CA ALA A 524 8.77 15.30 -16.29
C ALA A 524 7.64 14.28 -16.54
N GLN A 525 7.00 13.76 -15.49
CA GLN A 525 6.01 12.69 -15.56
C GLN A 525 4.62 13.24 -15.22
N PRO A 526 3.57 12.72 -15.88
CA PRO A 526 2.20 13.11 -15.55
C PRO A 526 1.83 12.81 -14.09
N LYS A 527 0.94 13.63 -13.51
CA LYS A 527 0.43 13.48 -12.13
C LYS A 527 -0.11 12.07 -11.89
N GLU A 528 -0.81 11.53 -12.87
CA GLU A 528 -1.48 10.24 -12.81
C GLU A 528 -0.50 9.09 -12.64
N LEU A 529 0.74 9.22 -13.12
CA LEU A 529 1.78 8.20 -12.96
C LEU A 529 2.44 8.28 -11.58
N LEU A 530 2.77 9.50 -11.14
CA LEU A 530 3.31 9.75 -9.79
C LEU A 530 2.34 9.27 -8.71
N GLU A 531 1.04 9.50 -8.93
CA GLU A 531 -0.01 9.09 -8.01
C GLU A 531 -0.08 7.56 -7.83
N ARG A 532 0.24 6.76 -8.86
CA ARG A 532 0.27 5.29 -8.71
C ARG A 532 1.38 4.87 -7.76
N ILE A 533 2.57 5.48 -7.88
CA ILE A 533 3.72 5.19 -7.01
C ILE A 533 3.45 5.70 -5.59
N PHE A 534 2.89 6.90 -5.46
CA PHE A 534 2.49 7.46 -4.16
C PHE A 534 1.47 6.54 -3.46
N ASN A 535 0.44 6.09 -4.19
CA ASN A 535 -0.58 5.21 -3.64
C ASN A 535 -0.03 3.81 -3.33
N LEU A 536 0.88 3.27 -4.14
CA LEU A 536 1.61 2.05 -3.77
C LEU A 536 2.36 2.25 -2.45
N THR A 537 2.97 3.41 -2.23
CA THR A 537 3.68 3.70 -0.97
C THR A 537 2.73 3.66 0.23
N ARG A 538 1.54 4.25 0.10
CA ARG A 538 0.47 4.18 1.12
C ARG A 538 0.06 2.75 1.43
N THR A 539 0.00 1.88 0.41
CA THR A 539 -0.41 0.49 0.63
C THR A 539 0.66 -0.33 1.35
N MET A 540 1.95 -0.03 1.15
CA MET A 540 3.03 -0.69 1.91
C MET A 540 2.89 -0.40 3.40
N GLU A 541 2.73 0.87 3.79
CA GLU A 541 2.55 1.22 5.21
C GLU A 541 1.30 0.55 5.80
N TYR A 542 0.19 0.49 5.06
CA TYR A 542 -1.03 -0.17 5.53
C TYR A 542 -0.84 -1.68 5.73
N MET A 543 -0.12 -2.36 4.84
CA MET A 543 0.04 -3.82 4.88
C MET A 543 1.00 -4.30 5.97
N TYR A 544 1.88 -3.43 6.46
CA TYR A 544 2.89 -3.75 7.48
C TYR A 544 2.74 -2.94 8.78
N LYS A 545 1.61 -2.26 8.99
CA LYS A 545 1.42 -1.37 10.17
C LYS A 545 1.39 -2.07 11.53
N GLN A 546 1.12 -3.38 11.57
CA GLN A 546 0.93 -4.15 12.81
C GLN A 546 1.44 -5.59 12.72
N GLU A 547 1.36 -6.19 11.52
CA GLU A 547 1.91 -7.49 11.16
C GLU A 547 1.99 -7.57 9.63
N ASP A 548 2.68 -8.58 9.08
CA ASP A 548 2.60 -8.90 7.66
C ASP A 548 1.18 -9.40 7.30
N ALA A 549 0.37 -8.48 6.79
CA ALA A 549 -1.02 -8.73 6.44
C ALA A 549 -1.20 -9.58 5.18
N LEU A 550 -0.17 -9.78 4.36
CA LEU A 550 -0.24 -10.69 3.21
C LEU A 550 -0.11 -12.14 3.67
N THR A 551 0.89 -12.40 4.51
CA THR A 551 1.10 -13.74 5.09
C THR A 551 -0.01 -14.09 6.07
N THR A 552 -0.37 -13.15 6.95
CA THR A 552 -1.44 -13.30 7.97
C THR A 552 -2.75 -12.65 7.51
N SER A 553 -3.38 -13.22 6.48
CA SER A 553 -4.48 -12.54 5.78
C SER A 553 -5.75 -12.26 6.60
N HIS A 554 -5.86 -12.86 7.78
CA HIS A 554 -6.91 -12.55 8.74
C HIS A 554 -6.89 -11.07 9.17
N ALA A 555 -5.73 -10.42 9.19
CA ALA A 555 -5.55 -9.01 9.53
C ALA A 555 -6.40 -8.06 8.66
N VAL A 556 -6.53 -8.39 7.37
CA VAL A 556 -7.22 -7.55 6.37
C VAL A 556 -8.60 -8.08 5.99
N LYS A 557 -9.02 -9.23 6.53
CA LYS A 557 -10.31 -9.85 6.23
C LYS A 557 -11.49 -8.89 6.40
N GLY A 558 -11.51 -8.13 7.51
CA GLY A 558 -12.57 -7.17 7.80
C GLY A 558 -12.67 -6.07 6.74
N THR A 559 -11.53 -5.48 6.36
CA THR A 559 -11.48 -4.43 5.33
C THR A 559 -11.86 -4.99 3.95
N ILE A 560 -11.41 -6.20 3.60
CA ILE A 560 -11.77 -6.86 2.33
C ILE A 560 -13.28 -7.14 2.28
N SER A 561 -13.87 -7.69 3.35
CA SER A 561 -15.33 -7.86 3.46
C SER A 561 -16.07 -6.55 3.28
N SER A 562 -15.62 -5.50 3.98
CA SER A 562 -16.22 -4.18 3.87
C SER A 562 -16.18 -3.65 2.45
N LEU A 563 -15.05 -3.75 1.76
CA LEU A 563 -14.89 -3.21 0.41
C LEU A 563 -15.61 -4.03 -0.67
N PHE A 564 -15.52 -5.36 -0.62
CA PHE A 564 -15.95 -6.21 -1.74
C PHE A 564 -17.22 -7.01 -1.49
N VAL A 565 -17.78 -7.01 -0.28
CA VAL A 565 -18.96 -7.82 0.06
C VAL A 565 -20.09 -6.98 0.64
N GLU A 566 -19.80 -6.11 1.60
CA GLU A 566 -20.82 -5.32 2.31
C GLU A 566 -21.22 -4.12 1.47
N SER A 567 -22.43 -4.05 0.95
CA SER A 567 -22.92 -2.89 0.18
C SER A 567 -23.70 -1.93 1.07
N PHE A 568 -23.75 -0.64 0.69
CA PHE A 568 -24.70 0.29 1.29
C PHE A 568 -26.12 -0.04 0.86
N THR A 569 -27.08 0.06 1.78
CA THR A 569 -28.49 0.08 1.40
C THR A 569 -28.79 1.41 0.70
N ILE A 570 -29.21 1.34 -0.57
CA ILE A 570 -29.65 2.48 -1.35
C ILE A 570 -31.19 2.41 -1.40
N ILE A 571 -31.86 3.50 -1.04
CA ILE A 571 -33.33 3.64 -1.07
C ILE A 571 -33.77 4.13 -2.44
#